data_AF-A0A1B6EU96-F1
#
_entry.id   AF-A0A1B6EU96-F1
#
_cell.length_a   1.000
_cell.length_b   1.000
_cell.length_c   1.000
_cell.angle_alpha   90.00
_cell.angle_beta   90.00
_cell.angle_gamma   90.00
#
_symmetry.space_group_name_H-M   'P 1'
#
loop_
_entity.id
_entity.type
_entity.pdbx_description
1 polymer ?
#
loop_
_entity_poly.entity_id
_entity_poly.type
_entity_poly.pdbx_seq_one_letter_code
_entity_poly.pdbx_strand_id
1 'polypeptide(L)'
;NTFNMEFPDLEKVHCFNNECKTVDYLPIQCTNCQQFYCAKHFSGHNIDCNQNENNSASNQSEFVMFKCSEENCKEKSLMELKCNKCNKHFCIKHRHIAECEAKELSKRAKQRQDHLNCLNEYKKAKSEIDRKFNEKAEKLTKSKDLALINKIRLMKIKSLAIGNKNISDENRIYFTVQHPKNVRGKLETVLYIDKKWSLNRCVDDFMKKCEVVSNKLVDFL
;
A
#
# COMPACT_ATOMS: atom_id res chain seq x y z
N ASN A 1 52.08 -1.26 1.25
CA ASN A 1 50.88 -0.93 2.05
C ASN A 1 50.68 0.58 2.01
N THR A 2 50.12 1.08 0.92
CA THR A 2 49.84 2.50 0.70
C THR A 2 48.50 2.82 1.35
N PHE A 3 48.53 3.49 2.51
CA PHE A 3 47.31 4.02 3.13
C PHE A 3 46.77 5.13 2.24
N ASN A 4 45.76 4.78 1.44
CA ASN A 4 44.91 5.73 0.74
C ASN A 4 44.17 6.53 1.81
N MET A 5 44.48 7.82 1.96
CA MET A 5 43.71 8.71 2.82
C MET A 5 42.35 8.95 2.13
N GLU A 6 41.28 8.40 2.70
CA GLU A 6 39.94 8.28 2.09
C GLU A 6 39.17 9.60 1.86
N PHE A 7 39.77 10.78 2.05
CA PHE A 7 39.05 12.06 1.86
C PHE A 7 39.99 13.18 1.38
N PRO A 8 40.21 13.34 0.06
CA PRO A 8 41.08 14.38 -0.50
C PRO A 8 40.54 15.82 -0.41
N ASP A 9 39.24 15.99 -0.17
CA ASP A 9 38.53 17.28 -0.34
C ASP A 9 38.04 17.94 0.96
N LEU A 10 38.49 17.47 2.13
CA LEU A 10 38.32 18.24 3.37
C LEU A 10 39.53 19.17 3.52
N GLU A 11 39.58 20.22 2.71
CA GLU A 11 40.36 21.40 3.07
C GLU A 11 39.83 21.87 4.43
N LYS A 12 40.56 21.56 5.50
CA LYS A 12 40.18 21.96 6.86
C LYS A 12 40.19 23.49 6.86
N VAL A 13 39.00 24.09 6.78
CA VAL A 13 38.82 25.53 6.92
C VAL A 13 39.49 25.95 8.24
N HIS A 14 40.46 26.84 8.15
CA HIS A 14 41.20 27.36 9.31
C HIS A 14 40.52 28.61 9.84
N CYS A 15 40.69 28.84 11.14
CA CYS A 15 40.15 30.03 11.77
C CYS A 15 40.93 31.22 11.24
N PHE A 16 40.25 32.29 10.82
CA PHE A 16 40.90 33.50 10.30
C PHE A 16 41.83 34.18 11.32
N ASN A 17 41.71 33.85 12.61
CA ASN A 17 42.68 34.28 13.61
C ASN A 17 43.99 33.48 13.46
N ASN A 18 45.07 34.12 13.01
CA ASN A 18 46.38 33.49 12.74
C ASN A 18 47.01 32.77 13.95
N GLU A 19 46.65 33.18 15.18
CA GLU A 19 47.12 32.55 16.42
C GLU A 19 46.36 31.24 16.76
N CYS A 20 45.25 30.97 16.06
CA CYS A 20 44.37 29.85 16.36
C CYS A 20 44.78 28.58 15.58
N LYS A 21 45.36 27.62 16.28
CA LYS A 21 45.73 26.30 15.73
C LYS A 21 44.71 25.19 16.02
N THR A 22 43.44 25.55 16.25
CA THR A 22 42.41 24.55 16.56
C THR A 22 42.06 23.76 15.29
N VAL A 23 42.27 22.44 15.34
CA VAL A 23 41.84 21.48 14.31
C VAL A 23 40.55 20.80 14.76
N ASP A 24 39.69 20.43 13.82
CA ASP A 24 38.39 19.75 14.05
C ASP A 24 37.36 20.60 14.83
N TYR A 25 37.14 21.84 14.37
CA TYR A 25 36.08 22.70 14.87
C TYR A 25 34.96 22.83 13.82
N LEU A 26 33.76 23.17 14.27
CA LEU A 26 32.66 23.53 13.37
C LEU A 26 32.92 24.95 12.82
N PRO A 27 33.18 25.16 11.52
CA PRO A 27 33.47 26.48 10.98
C PRO A 27 32.22 27.36 11.00
N ILE A 28 32.29 28.49 11.70
CA ILE A 28 31.22 29.49 11.76
C ILE A 28 31.59 30.63 10.83
N GLN A 29 30.80 30.86 9.79
CA GLN A 29 31.00 31.96 8.86
C GLN A 29 30.36 33.25 9.41
N CYS A 30 31.10 34.36 9.43
CA CYS A 30 30.54 35.66 9.75
C CYS A 30 29.67 36.19 8.60
N THR A 31 28.43 36.56 8.88
CA THR A 31 27.51 37.11 7.87
C THR A 31 28.00 38.43 7.28
N ASN A 32 28.76 39.21 8.06
CA ASN A 32 29.26 40.51 7.65
C ASN A 32 30.56 40.39 6.83
N CYS A 33 31.62 39.80 7.40
CA CYS A 33 32.93 39.74 6.74
C CYS A 33 33.21 38.45 5.95
N GLN A 34 32.28 37.48 5.98
CA GLN A 34 32.35 36.20 5.28
C GLN A 34 33.54 35.30 5.64
N GLN A 35 34.31 35.64 6.68
CA GLN A 35 35.42 34.84 7.19
C GLN A 35 34.94 33.76 8.16
N PHE A 36 35.70 32.67 8.25
CA PHE A 36 35.40 31.52 9.12
C PHE A 36 36.16 31.60 10.44
N TYR A 37 35.46 31.32 11.54
CA TYR A 37 36.01 31.33 12.89
C TYR A 37 35.59 30.08 13.66
N CYS A 38 36.37 29.70 14.68
CA CYS A 38 35.92 28.74 15.69
C CYS A 38 35.00 29.43 16.70
N ALA A 39 34.18 28.67 17.44
CA ALA A 39 33.20 29.21 18.39
C ALA A 39 33.77 30.24 19.39
N LYS A 40 35.04 30.07 19.81
CA LYS A 40 35.70 31.01 20.73
C LYS A 40 36.01 32.36 20.07
N HIS A 41 36.55 32.33 18.85
CA HIS A 41 36.93 33.55 18.12
C HIS A 41 35.74 34.22 17.43
N PHE A 42 34.70 33.46 17.10
CA PHE A 42 33.46 34.01 16.56
C PHE A 42 32.76 34.94 17.56
N SER A 43 32.69 34.56 18.85
CA SER A 43 32.03 35.39 19.87
C SER A 43 32.69 36.75 20.08
N GLY A 44 34.02 36.82 20.06
CA GLY A 44 34.74 38.10 20.13
C GLY A 44 34.61 38.90 18.83
N HIS A 45 34.77 38.22 17.68
CA HIS A 45 34.65 38.86 16.37
C HIS A 45 33.23 39.39 16.09
N ASN A 46 32.17 38.72 16.56
CA ASN A 46 30.79 39.17 16.34
C ASN A 46 30.51 40.56 16.93
N ILE A 47 31.21 40.93 18.00
CA ILE A 47 31.07 42.22 18.66
C ILE A 47 31.94 43.28 17.93
N ASP A 48 33.17 42.91 17.58
CA ASP A 48 34.16 43.84 17.02
C ASP A 48 34.23 43.82 15.46
N CYS A 49 33.25 43.21 14.80
CA CYS A 49 33.26 43.09 13.34
C CYS A 49 33.04 44.48 12.69
N ASN A 50 34.11 45.03 12.10
CA ASN A 50 34.16 46.35 11.47
C ASN A 50 33.18 46.58 10.30
N GLN A 51 32.42 45.58 9.87
CA GLN A 51 31.42 45.66 8.80
C GLN A 51 29.99 45.59 9.35
N ASN A 52 29.77 46.14 10.54
CA ASN A 52 28.46 46.13 11.19
C ASN A 52 27.54 47.22 10.63
N GLU A 53 27.24 47.17 9.33
CA GLU A 53 26.07 47.87 8.82
C GLU A 53 24.83 47.06 9.16
N ASN A 54 24.30 47.35 10.36
CA ASN A 54 22.88 47.35 10.71
C ASN A 54 21.99 46.31 10.01
N ASN A 55 22.23 45.01 10.24
CA ASN A 55 21.20 44.01 10.00
C ASN A 55 20.33 43.84 11.24
N SER A 56 19.51 44.85 11.52
CA SER A 56 18.23 44.66 12.21
C SER A 56 17.27 43.90 11.30
N ALA A 57 17.66 42.70 10.88
CA ALA A 57 16.76 41.77 10.22
C ALA A 57 15.96 41.07 11.33
N SER A 58 15.00 41.78 11.89
CA SER A 58 13.83 41.18 12.52
C SER A 58 13.00 40.46 11.44
N ASN A 59 13.58 39.41 10.84
CA ASN A 59 12.81 38.32 10.30
C ASN A 59 12.29 37.54 11.49
N GLN A 60 11.30 38.13 12.18
CA GLN A 60 10.39 37.37 13.02
C GLN A 60 9.63 36.47 12.04
N SER A 61 10.21 35.32 11.69
CA SER A 61 9.46 34.24 11.09
C SER A 61 8.28 33.99 12.02
N GLU A 62 7.06 34.25 11.57
CA GLU A 62 5.85 33.96 12.35
C GLU A 62 5.90 32.48 12.74
N PHE A 63 6.33 32.20 13.97
CA PHE A 63 6.45 30.83 14.45
C PHE A 63 5.04 30.27 14.63
N VAL A 64 4.60 29.47 13.66
CA VAL A 64 3.31 28.78 13.72
C VAL A 64 3.37 27.75 14.82
N MET A 65 2.59 27.99 15.88
CA MET A 65 2.51 27.10 17.04
C MET A 65 1.42 26.05 16.83
N PHE A 66 1.81 24.77 16.81
CA PHE A 66 0.88 23.66 16.65
C PHE A 66 0.35 23.20 18.01
N LYS A 67 -0.98 23.07 18.16
CA LYS A 67 -1.63 22.63 19.40
C LYS A 67 -1.76 21.11 19.45
N CYS A 68 -1.43 20.50 20.58
CA CYS A 68 -1.62 19.07 20.81
C CYS A 68 -3.10 18.66 20.68
N SER A 69 -3.36 17.51 20.05
CA SER A 69 -4.70 16.95 19.85
C SER A 69 -5.15 15.98 20.94
N GLU A 70 -4.38 15.85 22.03
CA GLU A 70 -4.64 14.95 23.16
C GLU A 70 -5.63 15.58 24.16
N GLU A 71 -6.51 14.77 24.76
CA GLU A 71 -7.46 15.25 25.76
C GLU A 71 -6.71 15.77 27.00
N ASN A 72 -7.03 16.99 27.44
CA ASN A 72 -6.37 17.71 28.54
C ASN A 72 -4.92 18.20 28.30
N CYS A 73 -4.38 18.14 27.07
CA CYS A 73 -3.06 18.70 26.78
C CYS A 73 -3.11 20.15 26.24
N LYS A 74 -2.42 21.08 26.90
CA LYS A 74 -2.29 22.49 26.46
C LYS A 74 -0.94 22.83 25.84
N GLU A 75 -0.07 21.82 25.68
CA GLU A 75 1.28 21.99 25.14
C GLU A 75 1.24 22.38 23.66
N LYS A 76 2.12 23.28 23.26
CA LYS A 76 2.28 23.73 21.87
C LYS A 76 3.66 23.34 21.37
N SER A 77 3.74 22.95 20.10
CA SER A 77 5.00 22.59 19.45
C SER A 77 5.35 23.61 18.37
N LEU A 78 6.63 23.97 18.29
CA LEU A 78 7.18 24.80 17.21
C LEU A 78 7.22 24.08 15.86
N MET A 79 7.15 22.76 15.88
CA MET A 79 7.17 21.91 14.68
C MET A 79 5.93 21.02 14.64
N GLU A 80 5.45 20.74 13.43
CA GLU A 80 4.28 19.89 13.24
C GLU A 80 4.63 18.40 13.36
N LEU A 81 4.30 17.78 14.49
CA LEU A 81 4.48 16.36 14.76
C LEU A 81 3.20 15.57 14.47
N LYS A 82 3.02 15.15 13.21
CA LYS A 82 1.86 14.33 12.80
C LYS A 82 2.02 12.87 13.17
N CYS A 83 0.94 12.24 13.63
CA CYS A 83 0.87 10.78 13.80
C CYS A 83 0.64 10.08 12.45
N ASN A 84 1.44 9.06 12.14
CA ASN A 84 1.31 8.27 10.89
C ASN A 84 -0.02 7.50 10.78
N LYS A 85 -0.76 7.30 11.89
CA LYS A 85 -2.01 6.53 11.92
C LYS A 85 -3.25 7.43 11.77
N CYS A 86 -3.33 8.54 12.50
CA CYS A 86 -4.52 9.40 12.54
C CYS A 86 -4.30 10.81 11.93
N ASN A 87 -3.07 11.13 11.52
CA ASN A 87 -2.67 12.40 10.90
C ASN A 87 -2.96 13.67 11.73
N LYS A 88 -3.13 13.52 13.05
CA LYS A 88 -3.28 14.62 14.01
C LYS A 88 -1.94 15.02 14.62
N HIS A 89 -1.83 16.27 15.06
CA HIS A 89 -0.63 16.80 15.73
C HIS A 89 -0.64 16.46 17.23
N PHE A 90 0.49 15.98 17.74
CA PHE A 90 0.71 15.72 19.17
C PHE A 90 2.04 16.33 19.63
N CYS A 91 2.09 16.87 20.85
CA CYS A 91 3.35 17.36 21.41
C CYS A 91 4.35 16.22 21.64
N ILE A 92 5.63 16.54 21.88
CA ILE A 92 6.70 15.54 22.07
C ILE A 92 6.34 14.50 23.14
N LYS A 93 5.69 14.93 24.23
CA LYS A 93 5.24 14.06 25.34
C LYS A 93 4.15 13.07 24.93
N HIS A 94 3.29 13.45 23.98
CA HIS A 94 2.16 12.65 23.50
C HIS A 94 2.36 12.14 22.06
N ARG A 95 3.57 12.24 21.50
CA ARG A 95 3.86 11.71 20.16
C ARG A 95 3.73 10.18 20.12
N HIS A 96 4.03 9.53 21.25
CA HIS A 96 3.94 8.08 21.43
C HIS A 96 2.73 7.72 22.30
N ILE A 97 1.50 8.03 21.86
CA ILE A 97 0.30 7.49 22.49
C ILE A 97 0.17 6.01 22.07
N ALA A 98 0.15 5.11 23.05
CA ALA A 98 -0.07 3.67 22.83
C ALA A 98 -1.46 3.38 22.22
N GLU A 99 -2.44 4.23 22.52
CA GLU A 99 -3.85 4.09 22.14
C GLU A 99 -4.26 5.14 21.09
N CYS A 100 -3.63 5.07 19.91
CA CYS A 100 -4.14 5.77 18.73
C CYS A 100 -5.37 5.02 18.17
N GLU A 101 -6.52 5.13 18.82
CA GLU A 101 -7.69 4.27 18.55
C GLU A 101 -8.51 4.63 17.29
N ALA A 102 -8.63 5.90 16.93
CA ALA A 102 -9.76 6.30 16.09
C ALA A 102 -9.39 6.48 14.61
N LYS A 103 -9.55 5.41 13.80
CA LYS A 103 -10.09 5.38 12.40
C LYS A 103 -9.67 4.15 11.60
N GLU A 104 -8.52 3.54 11.88
CA GLU A 104 -8.04 2.37 11.12
C GLU A 104 -8.70 1.05 11.56
N LEU A 105 -9.02 0.91 12.85
CA LEU A 105 -9.69 -0.29 13.38
C LEU A 105 -11.10 -0.46 12.79
N SER A 106 -11.87 0.63 12.67
CA SER A 106 -13.23 0.57 12.10
C SER A 106 -13.23 0.29 10.59
N LYS A 107 -12.28 0.86 9.83
CA LYS A 107 -12.11 0.54 8.41
C LYS A 107 -11.73 -0.92 8.19
N ARG A 108 -10.76 -1.43 8.94
CA ARG A 108 -10.35 -2.84 8.86
C ARG A 108 -11.45 -3.80 9.33
N ALA A 109 -12.22 -3.43 10.37
CA ALA A 109 -13.38 -4.20 10.80
C ALA A 109 -14.46 -4.25 9.72
N LYS A 110 -14.76 -3.11 9.07
CA LYS A 110 -15.70 -3.06 7.95
C LYS A 110 -15.24 -3.94 6.78
N GLN A 111 -13.98 -3.83 6.37
CA GLN A 111 -13.41 -4.66 5.30
C GLN A 111 -13.47 -6.17 5.63
N ARG A 112 -13.18 -6.55 6.88
CA ARG A 112 -13.33 -7.94 7.33
C ARG A 112 -14.77 -8.42 7.26
N GLN A 113 -15.72 -7.57 7.66
CA GLN A 113 -17.14 -7.88 7.60
C GLN A 113 -17.62 -8.03 6.15
N ASP A 114 -17.20 -7.14 5.26
CA ASP A 114 -17.55 -7.17 3.84
C ASP A 114 -17.00 -8.45 3.17
N HIS A 115 -15.74 -8.82 3.46
CA HIS A 115 -15.16 -10.08 2.99
C HIS A 115 -15.91 -11.32 3.53
N LEU A 116 -16.29 -11.30 4.82
CA LEU A 116 -17.04 -12.40 5.42
C LEU A 116 -18.43 -12.55 4.80
N ASN A 117 -19.09 -11.43 4.51
CA ASN A 117 -20.39 -11.40 3.83
C ASN A 117 -20.26 -12.02 2.42
N CYS A 118 -19.28 -11.59 1.64
CA CYS A 118 -19.00 -12.15 0.30
C CYS A 118 -18.72 -13.67 0.35
N LEU A 119 -17.92 -14.12 1.33
CA LEU A 119 -17.64 -15.55 1.51
C LEU A 119 -18.90 -16.36 1.87
N ASN A 120 -19.77 -15.81 2.71
CA ASN A 120 -21.02 -16.44 3.09
C ASN A 120 -22.01 -16.52 1.92
N GLU A 121 -22.10 -15.47 1.10
CA GLU A 121 -22.90 -15.48 -0.13
C GLU A 121 -22.39 -16.55 -1.10
N TYR A 122 -21.08 -16.62 -1.32
CA TYR A 122 -20.47 -17.67 -2.14
C TYR A 122 -20.79 -19.08 -1.61
N LYS A 123 -20.65 -19.31 -0.29
CA LYS A 123 -20.97 -20.61 0.32
C LYS A 123 -22.43 -21.02 0.09
N LYS A 124 -23.37 -20.08 0.25
CA LYS A 124 -24.81 -20.32 0.01
C LYS A 124 -25.07 -20.65 -1.47
N ALA A 125 -24.52 -19.86 -2.40
CA ALA A 125 -24.66 -20.11 -3.83
C ALA A 125 -24.09 -21.48 -4.23
N LYS A 126 -22.91 -21.83 -3.69
CA LYS A 126 -22.29 -23.13 -3.92
C LYS A 126 -23.15 -24.29 -3.42
N SER A 127 -23.68 -24.21 -2.20
CA SER A 127 -24.54 -25.27 -1.64
C SER A 127 -25.81 -25.48 -2.45
N GLU A 128 -26.40 -24.41 -2.99
CA GLU A 128 -27.61 -24.50 -3.81
C GLU A 128 -27.34 -25.21 -5.15
N ILE A 129 -26.21 -24.89 -5.78
CA ILE A 129 -25.77 -25.54 -7.02
C ILE A 129 -25.49 -27.03 -6.78
N ASP A 130 -24.77 -27.36 -5.71
CA ASP A 130 -24.44 -28.75 -5.38
C ASP A 130 -25.72 -29.55 -5.03
N ARG A 131 -26.71 -28.95 -4.36
CA ARG A 131 -28.03 -29.56 -4.11
C ARG A 131 -28.76 -29.90 -5.40
N LYS A 132 -28.97 -28.91 -6.28
CA LYS A 132 -29.66 -29.11 -7.57
C LYS A 132 -28.97 -30.18 -8.43
N PHE A 133 -27.65 -30.23 -8.36
CA PHE A 133 -26.87 -31.24 -9.07
C PHE A 133 -27.10 -32.64 -8.49
N ASN A 134 -26.99 -32.81 -7.17
CA ASN A 134 -27.17 -34.10 -6.51
C ASN A 134 -28.58 -34.66 -6.75
N GLU A 135 -29.63 -33.83 -6.63
CA GLU A 135 -31.01 -34.24 -6.93
C GLU A 135 -31.16 -34.74 -8.39
N LYS A 136 -30.51 -34.08 -9.35
CA LYS A 136 -30.53 -34.51 -10.76
C LYS A 136 -29.70 -35.76 -11.00
N ALA A 137 -28.60 -35.94 -10.25
CA ALA A 137 -27.74 -37.11 -10.35
C ALA A 137 -28.42 -38.37 -9.77
N GLU A 138 -29.04 -38.26 -8.59
CA GLU A 138 -29.78 -39.34 -7.94
C GLU A 138 -30.93 -39.87 -8.83
N LYS A 139 -31.65 -38.96 -9.50
CA LYS A 139 -32.70 -39.33 -10.48
C LYS A 139 -32.15 -40.18 -11.64
N LEU A 140 -30.88 -40.00 -12.01
CA LEU A 140 -30.25 -40.67 -13.15
C LEU A 140 -29.55 -41.98 -12.77
N THR A 141 -28.90 -42.03 -11.60
CA THR A 141 -28.07 -43.18 -11.17
C THR A 141 -28.77 -44.13 -10.22
N LYS A 142 -29.91 -43.73 -9.60
CA LYS A 142 -30.62 -44.46 -8.52
C LYS A 142 -29.75 -44.85 -7.32
N SER A 143 -28.49 -44.40 -7.26
CA SER A 143 -27.51 -44.71 -6.23
C SER A 143 -26.90 -43.43 -5.65
N LYS A 144 -26.59 -43.46 -4.35
CA LYS A 144 -26.01 -42.32 -3.60
C LYS A 144 -24.49 -42.30 -3.59
N ASP A 145 -23.84 -43.04 -4.50
CA ASP A 145 -22.38 -43.09 -4.55
C ASP A 145 -21.79 -41.78 -5.07
N LEU A 146 -21.17 -41.02 -4.15
CA LEU A 146 -20.58 -39.71 -4.42
C LEU A 146 -19.45 -39.77 -5.46
N ALA A 147 -18.69 -40.88 -5.53
CA ALA A 147 -17.59 -41.02 -6.48
C ALA A 147 -18.11 -41.14 -7.92
N LEU A 148 -19.15 -41.95 -8.11
CA LEU A 148 -19.85 -42.09 -9.38
C LEU A 148 -20.51 -40.77 -9.82
N ILE A 149 -21.17 -40.09 -8.88
CA ILE A 149 -21.82 -38.79 -9.12
C ILE A 149 -20.79 -37.75 -9.60
N ASN A 150 -19.63 -37.66 -8.95
CA ASN A 150 -18.55 -36.75 -9.35
C ASN A 150 -17.95 -37.11 -10.71
N LYS A 151 -17.80 -38.40 -11.02
CA LYS A 151 -17.34 -38.86 -12.34
C LYS A 151 -18.32 -38.44 -13.44
N ILE A 152 -19.62 -38.64 -13.23
CA ILE A 152 -20.66 -38.21 -14.18
C ILE A 152 -20.68 -36.68 -14.34
N ARG A 153 -20.48 -35.93 -13.25
CA ARG A 153 -20.33 -34.46 -13.29
C ARG A 153 -19.21 -34.04 -14.23
N LEU A 154 -18.02 -34.64 -14.04
CA LEU A 154 -16.86 -34.35 -14.85
C LEU A 154 -17.08 -34.71 -16.31
N MET A 155 -17.73 -35.84 -16.60
CA MET A 155 -18.04 -36.26 -17.98
C MET A 155 -18.98 -35.27 -18.68
N LYS A 156 -20.06 -34.82 -18.01
CA LYS A 156 -21.00 -33.82 -18.57
C LYS A 156 -20.33 -32.48 -18.82
N ILE A 157 -19.49 -32.04 -17.89
CA ILE A 157 -18.73 -30.79 -18.05
C ILE A 157 -17.80 -30.93 -19.25
N LYS A 158 -17.01 -32.01 -19.33
CA LYS A 158 -16.09 -32.26 -20.46
C LYS A 158 -16.81 -32.32 -21.82
N SER A 159 -18.01 -32.91 -21.87
CA SER A 159 -18.77 -33.02 -23.13
C SER A 159 -19.36 -31.70 -23.62
N LEU A 160 -19.63 -30.76 -22.70
CA LEU A 160 -20.25 -29.46 -23.01
C LEU A 160 -19.23 -28.31 -23.10
N ALA A 161 -17.99 -28.54 -22.68
CA ALA A 161 -17.01 -27.48 -22.49
C ALA A 161 -16.49 -26.91 -23.82
N ILE A 162 -16.52 -25.58 -23.91
CA ILE A 162 -16.03 -24.82 -25.06
C ILE A 162 -14.71 -24.14 -24.66
N GLY A 163 -13.69 -24.24 -25.49
CA GLY A 163 -12.38 -23.66 -25.21
C GLY A 163 -11.41 -23.77 -26.37
N ASN A 164 -10.17 -23.34 -26.13
CA ASN A 164 -9.14 -23.36 -27.16
C ASN A 164 -8.55 -24.77 -27.30
N LYS A 165 -8.62 -25.33 -28.51
CA LYS A 165 -8.12 -26.67 -28.84
C LYS A 165 -6.62 -26.84 -28.61
N ASN A 166 -5.84 -25.76 -28.56
CA ASN A 166 -4.39 -25.79 -28.36
C ASN A 166 -3.96 -26.17 -26.93
N ILE A 167 -4.89 -26.28 -25.98
CA ILE A 167 -4.59 -26.63 -24.59
C ILE A 167 -4.68 -28.15 -24.45
N SER A 168 -3.62 -28.81 -23.96
CA SER A 168 -3.63 -30.26 -23.66
C SER A 168 -4.60 -30.60 -22.53
N ASP A 169 -5.22 -31.78 -22.57
CA ASP A 169 -6.23 -32.23 -21.59
C ASP A 169 -5.75 -32.19 -20.13
N GLU A 170 -4.46 -32.41 -19.89
CA GLU A 170 -3.85 -32.38 -18.55
C GLU A 170 -3.85 -30.98 -17.93
N ASN A 171 -3.81 -29.94 -18.75
CA ASN A 171 -3.77 -28.55 -18.30
C ASN A 171 -5.16 -27.88 -18.32
N ARG A 172 -6.22 -28.60 -18.74
CA ARG A 172 -7.58 -28.04 -18.82
C ARG A 172 -8.25 -28.01 -17.46
N ILE A 173 -8.61 -26.81 -17.03
CA ILE A 173 -9.51 -26.58 -15.90
C ILE A 173 -10.87 -26.18 -16.44
N TYR A 174 -11.91 -26.85 -15.96
CA TYR A 174 -13.28 -26.69 -16.45
C TYR A 174 -14.13 -25.87 -15.49
N PHE A 175 -14.97 -25.00 -16.04
CA PHE A 175 -15.86 -24.11 -15.30
C PHE A 175 -17.27 -24.15 -15.89
N THR A 176 -18.27 -24.15 -15.03
CA THR A 176 -19.66 -23.86 -15.41
C THR A 176 -19.94 -22.42 -15.03
N VAL A 177 -20.11 -21.56 -16.02
CA VAL A 177 -20.39 -20.13 -15.84
C VAL A 177 -21.89 -19.91 -15.98
N GLN A 178 -22.49 -19.30 -14.97
CA GLN A 178 -23.91 -18.90 -14.99
C GLN A 178 -24.02 -17.46 -15.45
N HIS A 179 -24.92 -17.20 -16.39
CA HIS A 179 -25.14 -15.85 -16.90
C HIS A 179 -26.15 -15.10 -16.01
N PRO A 180 -25.88 -13.84 -15.62
CA PRO A 180 -26.80 -13.07 -14.77
C PRO A 180 -28.11 -12.71 -15.48
N LYS A 181 -28.09 -12.64 -16.82
CA LYS A 181 -29.27 -12.47 -17.68
C LYS A 181 -29.22 -13.53 -18.77
N ASN A 182 -30.39 -13.87 -19.32
CA ASN A 182 -30.48 -14.85 -20.40
C ASN A 182 -29.85 -14.27 -21.68
N VAL A 183 -28.57 -14.58 -21.92
CA VAL A 183 -27.87 -14.20 -23.15
C VAL A 183 -28.10 -15.30 -24.18
N ARG A 184 -28.78 -14.98 -25.29
CA ARG A 184 -29.09 -15.91 -26.40
C ARG A 184 -29.79 -17.22 -25.98
N GLY A 185 -30.69 -17.17 -24.99
CA GLY A 185 -31.44 -18.36 -24.57
C GLY A 185 -30.66 -19.32 -23.66
N LYS A 186 -29.40 -19.03 -23.29
CA LYS A 186 -28.55 -19.88 -22.45
C LYS A 186 -28.38 -19.27 -21.05
N LEU A 187 -28.80 -20.02 -20.04
CA LEU A 187 -28.63 -19.66 -18.62
C LEU A 187 -27.24 -20.04 -18.07
N GLU A 188 -26.59 -21.01 -18.69
CA GLU A 188 -25.27 -21.50 -18.31
C GLU A 188 -24.42 -21.82 -19.54
N THR A 189 -23.11 -21.69 -19.40
CA THR A 189 -22.14 -22.07 -20.43
C THR A 189 -20.95 -22.73 -19.76
N VAL A 190 -20.50 -23.86 -20.34
CA VAL A 190 -19.36 -24.61 -19.81
C VAL A 190 -18.12 -24.23 -20.61
N LEU A 191 -17.07 -23.83 -19.93
CA LEU A 191 -15.81 -23.35 -20.52
C LEU A 191 -14.62 -24.11 -19.94
N TYR A 192 -13.51 -24.15 -20.68
CA TYR A 192 -12.23 -24.60 -20.15
C TYR A 192 -11.08 -23.64 -20.46
N ILE A 193 -10.13 -23.55 -19.53
CA ILE A 193 -8.91 -22.72 -19.59
C ILE A 193 -7.68 -23.54 -19.23
N ASP A 194 -6.51 -22.98 -19.53
CA ASP A 194 -5.22 -23.57 -19.14
C ASP A 194 -4.89 -23.18 -17.69
N LYS A 195 -4.45 -24.15 -16.89
CA LYS A 195 -3.95 -23.96 -15.53
C LYS A 195 -2.84 -22.91 -15.41
N LYS A 196 -2.06 -22.69 -16.47
CA LYS A 196 -0.93 -21.75 -16.50
C LYS A 196 -1.34 -20.30 -16.78
N TRP A 197 -2.60 -20.03 -17.09
CA TRP A 197 -3.03 -18.67 -17.42
C TRP A 197 -3.21 -17.78 -16.17
N SER A 198 -2.83 -16.51 -16.31
CA SER A 198 -3.15 -15.47 -15.31
C SER A 198 -4.66 -15.25 -15.21
N LEU A 199 -5.15 -14.88 -14.02
CA LEU A 199 -6.57 -14.61 -13.79
C LEU A 199 -7.19 -13.65 -14.80
N ASN A 200 -6.51 -12.54 -15.12
CA ASN A 200 -7.00 -11.53 -16.07
C ASN A 200 -7.24 -12.14 -17.46
N ARG A 201 -6.27 -12.91 -17.97
CA ARG A 201 -6.41 -13.64 -19.24
C ARG A 201 -7.59 -14.62 -19.22
N CYS A 202 -7.82 -15.29 -18.10
CA CYS A 202 -8.96 -16.19 -17.94
C CYS A 202 -10.29 -15.44 -17.99
N VAL A 203 -10.37 -14.29 -17.29
CA VAL A 203 -11.57 -13.43 -17.30
C VAL A 203 -11.81 -12.87 -18.70
N ASP A 204 -10.79 -12.36 -19.39
CA ASP A 204 -10.92 -11.81 -20.74
C ASP A 204 -11.43 -12.86 -21.74
N ASP A 205 -10.90 -14.08 -21.66
CA ASP A 205 -11.32 -15.20 -22.51
C ASP A 205 -12.75 -15.66 -22.18
N PHE A 206 -13.14 -15.66 -20.90
CA PHE A 206 -14.52 -15.90 -20.48
C PHE A 206 -15.46 -14.83 -21.02
N MET A 207 -15.11 -13.56 -20.91
CA MET A 207 -15.94 -12.45 -21.39
C MET A 207 -16.14 -12.53 -22.90
N LYS A 208 -15.08 -12.88 -23.67
CA LYS A 208 -15.17 -13.10 -25.12
C LYS A 208 -16.10 -14.27 -25.47
N LYS A 209 -16.00 -15.40 -24.77
CA LYS A 209 -16.81 -16.60 -25.06
C LYS A 209 -18.24 -16.49 -24.55
N CYS A 210 -18.46 -15.77 -23.46
CA CYS A 210 -19.76 -15.47 -22.89
C CYS A 210 -20.45 -14.30 -23.59
N GLU A 211 -19.75 -13.57 -24.47
CA GLU A 211 -20.23 -12.37 -25.16
C GLU A 211 -20.80 -11.30 -24.20
N VAL A 212 -20.23 -11.21 -22.98
CA VAL A 212 -20.64 -10.23 -21.98
C VAL A 212 -19.74 -9.00 -22.09
N VAL A 213 -20.34 -7.84 -22.35
CA VAL A 213 -19.61 -6.56 -22.38
C VAL A 213 -19.27 -6.13 -20.96
N SER A 214 -17.99 -6.09 -20.61
CA SER A 214 -17.50 -5.52 -19.36
C SER A 214 -17.69 -4.01 -19.39
N ASN A 215 -18.58 -3.47 -18.56
CA ASN A 215 -18.61 -2.03 -18.30
C ASN A 215 -18.12 -1.64 -16.91
N LYS A 216 -17.63 -2.57 -16.06
CA LYS A 216 -17.24 -2.26 -14.68
C LYS A 216 -16.20 -3.22 -14.08
N LEU A 217 -15.03 -3.37 -14.68
CA LEU A 217 -13.87 -4.01 -14.02
C LEU A 217 -12.66 -3.08 -13.84
N VAL A 218 -12.85 -1.77 -14.01
CA VAL A 218 -11.77 -0.77 -13.86
C VAL A 218 -11.71 -0.16 -12.45
N ASP A 219 -12.73 -0.31 -11.61
CA ASP A 219 -12.82 0.46 -10.34
C ASP A 219 -12.41 -0.29 -9.06
N PHE A 220 -11.67 -1.40 -9.14
CA PHE A 220 -11.22 -2.16 -7.96
C PHE A 220 -9.71 -2.33 -7.84
N LEU A 221 -8.93 -1.39 -8.39
CA LEU A 221 -7.52 -1.19 -8.04
C LEU A 221 -7.34 0.16 -7.33
#